data_AF-A0A949TRQ4-F1
#
_entry.id   AF-A0A949TRQ4-F1
#
_cell.length_a   1.000
_cell.length_b   1.000
_cell.length_c   1.000
_cell.angle_alpha   90.00
_cell.angle_beta   90.00
_cell.angle_gamma   90.00
#
_symmetry.space_group_name_H-M   'P 1'
#
loop_
_entity.id
_entity.type
_entity.pdbx_description
1 polymer ?
#
loop_
_entity_poly.entity_id
_entity_poly.type
_entity_poly.pdbx_seq_one_letter_code
_entity_poly.pdbx_strand_id
1 'polypeptide(L)'
;MRDGSKIKRNYEVDKEKREEDKARLELAKENIIENILENKSIVFTGDTLKSRVEMSELAIKYGGIVKSSVSKKTDILVVGENPGGKLSKAQELGIEILSEDEFLKLINRS
;
A
#
# COMPACT_ATOMS: atom_id res chain seq x y z
N MET A 1 -10.17 18.04 -38.14
CA MET A 1 -10.21 18.89 -36.92
C MET A 1 -10.26 17.98 -35.70
N ARG A 2 -9.57 18.44 -34.65
CA ARG A 2 -9.30 17.89 -33.30
C ARG A 2 -10.42 17.06 -32.64
N ASP A 3 -10.06 15.96 -31.98
CA ASP A 3 -10.71 15.56 -30.71
C ASP A 3 -9.67 15.01 -29.70
N GLY A 4 -8.68 15.84 -29.35
CA GLY A 4 -7.77 15.59 -28.23
C GLY A 4 -8.36 15.95 -26.85
N SER A 5 -9.64 16.33 -26.81
CA SER A 5 -10.30 16.95 -25.64
C SER A 5 -10.82 15.94 -24.61
N LYS A 6 -10.88 14.64 -24.94
CA LYS A 6 -11.32 13.60 -23.99
C LYS A 6 -10.21 13.04 -23.09
N ILE A 7 -8.95 13.18 -23.47
CA ILE A 7 -7.82 12.57 -22.74
C ILE A 7 -7.44 13.41 -21.50
N LYS A 8 -7.62 14.74 -21.54
CA LYS A 8 -7.21 15.64 -20.46
C LYS A 8 -8.06 15.52 -19.18
N ARG A 9 -9.37 15.30 -19.31
CA ARG A 9 -10.29 15.21 -18.16
C ARG A 9 -9.96 14.05 -17.22
N ASN A 10 -9.42 12.95 -17.74
CA ASN A 10 -9.03 11.82 -16.89
C ASN A 10 -7.75 12.08 -16.08
N TYR A 11 -6.88 13.02 -16.48
CA TYR A 11 -5.59 13.24 -15.83
C TYR A 11 -5.68 14.18 -14.61
N GLU A 12 -6.58 15.17 -14.66
CA GLU A 12 -6.82 16.11 -13.56
C GLU A 12 -7.57 15.45 -12.39
N VAL A 13 -8.57 14.62 -12.69
CA VAL A 13 -9.32 13.85 -11.69
C VAL A 13 -8.42 12.83 -10.97
N ASP A 14 -7.40 12.30 -11.65
CA ASP A 14 -6.41 11.39 -11.06
C ASP A 14 -5.39 12.13 -10.17
N LYS A 15 -5.18 13.44 -10.38
CA LYS A 15 -4.23 14.25 -9.60
C LYS A 15 -4.81 14.61 -8.24
N GLU A 16 -6.05 15.10 -8.21
CA GLU A 16 -6.74 15.51 -6.98
C GLU A 16 -6.91 14.32 -6.03
N LYS A 17 -7.35 13.18 -6.57
CA LYS A 17 -7.51 11.94 -5.81
C LYS A 17 -6.22 11.43 -5.16
N ARG A 18 -5.06 11.62 -5.81
CA ARG A 18 -3.75 11.26 -5.23
C ARG A 18 -3.31 12.21 -4.12
N GLU A 19 -3.69 13.49 -4.19
CA GLU A 19 -3.39 14.45 -3.13
C GLU A 19 -4.25 14.19 -1.89
N GLU A 20 -5.53 13.87 -2.08
CA GLU A 20 -6.41 13.42 -0.98
C GLU A 20 -5.89 12.14 -0.32
N ASP A 21 -5.48 11.14 -1.12
CA ASP A 21 -4.85 9.92 -0.63
C ASP A 21 -3.64 10.21 0.24
N LYS A 22 -2.76 11.09 -0.25
CA LYS A 22 -1.55 11.49 0.45
C LYS A 22 -1.87 12.21 1.75
N ALA A 23 -2.83 13.15 1.75
CA ALA A 23 -3.27 13.86 2.96
C ALA A 23 -3.85 12.89 3.99
N ARG A 24 -4.64 11.91 3.54
CA ARG A 24 -5.21 10.87 4.40
C ARG A 24 -4.14 9.99 5.05
N LEU A 25 -3.13 9.59 4.28
CA LEU A 25 -1.99 8.82 4.79
C LEU A 25 -1.09 9.65 5.71
N GLU A 26 -0.97 10.95 5.49
CA GLU A 26 -0.22 11.86 6.36
C GLU A 26 -0.90 12.01 7.72
N LEU A 27 -2.23 12.20 7.73
CA LEU A 27 -3.03 12.23 8.96
C LEU A 27 -2.92 10.91 9.75
N ALA A 28 -2.88 9.78 9.05
CA ALA A 28 -2.67 8.47 9.65
C ALA A 28 -1.32 8.34 10.35
N LYS A 29 -0.25 8.98 9.83
CA LYS A 29 1.08 8.99 10.47
C LYS A 29 1.10 9.77 11.78
N GLU A 30 0.28 10.80 11.89
CA GLU A 30 0.17 11.62 13.11
C GLU A 30 -0.67 10.93 14.19
N ASN A 31 -1.48 9.93 13.82
CA ASN A 31 -2.39 9.21 14.71
C ASN A 31 -2.05 7.71 14.77
N ILE A 32 -0.85 7.41 15.24
CA ILE A 32 -0.39 6.03 15.46
C ILE A 32 -1.18 5.41 16.61
N ILE A 33 -1.78 4.25 16.36
CA ILE A 33 -2.51 3.42 17.34
C ILE A 33 -1.50 2.57 18.12
N GLU A 34 -0.61 1.87 17.40
CA GLU A 34 0.41 0.98 17.97
C GLU A 34 1.67 0.95 17.10
N ASN A 35 2.79 0.43 17.63
CA ASN A 35 4.09 0.40 16.95
C ASN A 35 4.55 -1.01 16.54
N ILE A 36 3.62 -1.92 16.29
CA ILE A 36 3.92 -3.32 15.92
C ILE A 36 4.63 -3.46 14.55
N LEU A 37 4.45 -2.48 13.66
CA LEU A 37 5.06 -2.42 12.33
C LEU A 37 6.12 -1.32 12.25
N GLU A 38 6.54 -0.79 13.39
CA GLU A 38 7.56 0.26 13.44
C GLU A 38 8.82 -0.17 12.69
N ASN A 39 9.36 0.75 11.87
CA ASN A 39 10.52 0.52 11.00
C ASN A 39 10.34 -0.56 9.91
N LYS A 40 9.16 -1.20 9.79
CA LYS A 40 8.91 -2.19 8.72
C LYS A 40 8.43 -1.51 7.45
N SER A 41 9.10 -1.81 6.34
CA SER A 41 8.70 -1.35 5.01
C SER A 41 7.73 -2.33 4.36
N ILE A 42 6.51 -1.88 4.09
CA ILE A 42 5.40 -2.71 3.60
C ILE A 42 5.04 -2.31 2.18
N VAL A 43 4.87 -3.28 1.29
CA VAL A 43 4.38 -3.07 -0.07
C VAL A 43 3.10 -3.86 -0.26
N PHE A 44 2.09 -3.24 -0.85
CA PHE A 44 0.84 -3.90 -1.22
C PHE A 44 0.80 -4.21 -2.72
N THR A 45 0.39 -5.43 -3.09
CA THR A 45 0.21 -5.85 -4.49
C THR A 45 -0.93 -6.85 -4.65
N GLY A 46 -1.53 -6.92 -5.84
CA GLY A 46 -2.69 -7.76 -6.14
C GLY A 46 -4.02 -7.05 -5.90
N ASP A 47 -5.10 -7.81 -6.06
CA ASP A 47 -6.47 -7.41 -5.76
C ASP A 47 -6.73 -7.65 -4.26
N THR A 48 -6.66 -6.59 -3.47
CA THR A 48 -6.99 -6.62 -2.04
C THR A 48 -8.49 -6.37 -1.85
N LEU A 49 -9.12 -6.99 -0.85
CA LEU A 49 -10.54 -6.75 -0.57
C LEU A 49 -10.76 -5.30 -0.12
N LYS A 50 -9.75 -4.71 0.54
CA LYS A 50 -9.70 -3.30 0.90
C LYS A 50 -8.99 -2.48 -0.15
N SER A 51 -9.35 -1.20 -0.26
CA SER A 51 -8.62 -0.25 -1.09
C SER A 51 -7.17 -0.15 -0.61
N ARG A 52 -6.23 0.00 -1.55
CA ARG A 52 -4.80 0.14 -1.24
C ARG A 52 -4.53 1.26 -0.24
N VAL A 53 -5.34 2.31 -0.29
CA VAL A 53 -5.34 3.47 0.63
C VAL A 53 -5.61 3.03 2.06
N GLU A 54 -6.71 2.31 2.27
CA GLU A 54 -7.12 1.79 3.59
C GLU A 54 -6.04 0.89 4.19
N MET A 55 -5.49 -0.01 3.36
CA MET A 55 -4.40 -0.90 3.77
C MET A 55 -3.15 -0.11 4.15
N SER A 56 -2.87 0.95 3.40
CA SER A 56 -1.73 1.83 3.66
C SER A 56 -1.94 2.64 4.93
N GLU A 57 -3.14 3.16 5.16
CA GLU A 57 -3.50 3.85 6.40
C GLU A 57 -3.39 2.94 7.60
N LEU A 58 -3.88 1.70 7.51
CA LEU A 58 -3.73 0.72 8.59
C LEU A 58 -2.25 0.49 8.86
N ALA A 59 -1.46 0.11 7.84
CA ALA A 59 -0.03 -0.10 8.03
C ALA A 59 0.65 1.09 8.71
N ILE A 60 0.34 2.30 8.27
CA ILE A 60 0.86 3.54 8.87
C ILE A 60 0.40 3.72 10.32
N LYS A 61 -0.90 3.56 10.61
CA LYS A 61 -1.45 3.67 11.98
C LYS A 61 -0.81 2.68 12.95
N TYR A 62 -0.26 1.59 12.45
CA TYR A 62 0.44 0.59 13.23
C TYR A 62 1.99 0.75 13.19
N GLY A 63 2.48 1.92 12.75
CA GLY A 63 3.91 2.29 12.73
C GLY A 63 4.66 1.91 11.44
N GLY A 64 3.97 1.29 10.48
CA GLY A 64 4.53 0.77 9.24
C GLY A 64 4.81 1.83 8.17
N ILE A 65 5.80 1.54 7.32
CA ILE A 65 6.23 2.42 6.24
C ILE A 65 5.77 1.84 4.91
N VAL A 66 4.75 2.44 4.30
CA VAL A 66 4.22 1.97 3.03
C VAL A 66 5.09 2.42 1.85
N LYS A 67 5.43 1.49 0.96
CA LYS A 67 6.21 1.72 -0.25
C LYS A 67 5.46 1.24 -1.49
N SER A 68 5.72 1.90 -2.61
CA SER A 68 5.07 1.60 -3.89
C SER A 68 5.79 0.51 -4.70
N SER A 69 7.06 0.24 -4.37
CA SER A 69 7.97 -0.65 -5.09
C SER A 69 8.63 -1.66 -4.16
N VAL A 70 8.69 -2.91 -4.61
CA VAL A 70 9.43 -4.00 -3.96
C VAL A 70 10.92 -3.78 -4.17
N SER A 71 11.67 -3.66 -3.07
CA SER A 71 13.12 -3.44 -3.05
C SER A 71 13.76 -4.26 -1.94
N LYS A 72 15.10 -4.36 -1.91
CA LYS A 72 15.84 -5.06 -0.83
C LYS A 72 15.60 -4.49 0.58
N LYS A 73 15.05 -3.27 0.67
CA LYS A 73 14.66 -2.61 1.93
C LYS A 73 13.21 -2.88 2.33
N THR A 74 12.46 -3.62 1.51
CA THR A 74 11.09 -4.01 1.83
C THR A 74 11.15 -5.21 2.75
N ASP A 75 10.55 -5.10 3.93
CA ASP A 75 10.48 -6.19 4.90
C ASP A 75 9.30 -7.10 4.58
N ILE A 76 8.15 -6.51 4.24
CA ILE A 76 6.88 -7.23 4.06
C ILE A 76 6.25 -6.88 2.71
N LEU A 77 5.86 -7.90 1.96
CA LEU A 77 4.97 -7.80 0.81
C LEU A 77 3.60 -8.36 1.20
N VAL A 78 2.60 -7.49 1.29
CA VAL A 78 1.22 -7.91 1.43
C VAL A 78 0.63 -8.19 0.05
N VAL A 79 0.23 -9.44 -0.17
CA VAL A 79 -0.34 -9.94 -1.41
C VAL A 79 -1.83 -10.16 -1.26
N GLY A 80 -2.60 -9.56 -2.17
CA GLY A 80 -4.00 -9.87 -2.40
C GLY A 80 -4.17 -10.99 -3.43
N GLU A 81 -5.37 -11.08 -3.99
CA GLU A 81 -5.68 -11.99 -5.07
C GLU A 81 -4.84 -11.66 -6.32
N ASN A 82 -4.31 -12.69 -6.97
CA ASN A 82 -3.51 -12.57 -8.19
C ASN A 82 -2.37 -11.51 -8.17
N PRO A 83 -1.36 -11.63 -7.28
CA PRO A 83 -0.34 -10.61 -7.00
C PRO A 83 0.62 -10.29 -8.18
N GLY A 84 0.60 -11.10 -9.24
CA GLY A 84 1.37 -10.91 -10.46
C GLY A 84 2.90 -10.98 -10.26
N GLY A 85 3.65 -10.37 -11.19
CA GLY A 85 5.12 -10.46 -11.24
C GLY A 85 5.88 -9.86 -10.04
N LYS A 86 5.21 -9.09 -9.17
CA LYS A 86 5.83 -8.56 -7.94
C LYS A 86 6.03 -9.63 -6.87
N LEU A 87 5.19 -10.67 -6.87
CA LEU A 87 5.35 -11.83 -5.98
C LEU A 87 6.69 -12.52 -6.25
N SER A 88 6.96 -12.84 -7.53
CA SER A 88 8.20 -13.50 -7.93
C SER A 88 9.43 -12.72 -7.48
N LYS A 89 9.42 -11.39 -7.68
CA LYS A 89 10.52 -10.52 -7.25
C LYS A 89 10.71 -10.51 -5.73
N ALA A 90 9.62 -10.55 -4.95
CA ALA A 90 9.72 -10.62 -3.50
C ALA A 90 10.29 -11.96 -3.02
N GLN A 91 9.88 -13.06 -3.65
CA GLN A 91 10.44 -14.40 -3.37
C GLN A 91 11.95 -14.45 -3.68
N GLU A 92 12.38 -13.92 -4.82
CA GLU A 92 13.80 -13.86 -5.20
C GLU A 92 14.64 -13.02 -4.22
N LEU A 93 14.05 -11.98 -3.64
CA LEU A 93 14.72 -11.10 -2.69
C LEU A 93 14.64 -11.62 -1.24
N GLY A 94 13.91 -12.72 -0.99
CA GLY A 94 13.71 -13.25 0.37
C GLY A 94 12.87 -12.34 1.27
N ILE A 95 11.93 -11.60 0.68
CA ILE A 95 11.03 -10.68 1.41
C ILE A 95 9.89 -11.50 2.02
N GLU A 96 9.46 -11.13 3.22
CA GLU A 96 8.33 -11.78 3.90
C GLU A 96 7.03 -11.50 3.12
N ILE A 97 6.33 -12.55 2.70
CA ILE A 97 5.09 -12.43 1.93
C ILE A 97 3.94 -12.77 2.87
N LEU A 98 3.06 -11.80 3.10
CA LEU A 98 1.86 -11.96 3.92
C LEU A 98 0.62 -11.82 3.05
N SER A 99 -0.42 -12.60 3.34
CA SER A 99 -1.74 -12.35 2.75
C SER A 99 -2.41 -11.17 3.45
N GLU A 100 -3.45 -10.58 2.83
CA GLU A 100 -4.26 -9.54 3.48
C GLU A 100 -4.74 -9.98 4.88
N ASP A 101 -5.24 -11.21 5.00
CA ASP A 101 -5.73 -11.76 6.27
C ASP A 101 -4.62 -11.88 7.33
N GLU A 102 -3.42 -12.29 6.92
CA GLU A 102 -2.24 -12.38 7.80
C GLU A 102 -1.81 -10.99 8.30
N PHE A 103 -1.83 -10.00 7.42
CA PHE A 103 -1.57 -8.61 7.78
C PHE A 103 -2.61 -8.10 8.79
N LEU A 104 -3.91 -8.36 8.55
CA LEU A 104 -4.98 -7.98 9.46
C LEU A 104 -4.84 -8.67 10.83
N LYS A 105 -4.48 -9.95 10.85
CA LYS A 105 -4.19 -10.69 12.09
C LYS A 105 -3.00 -10.12 12.84
N LEU A 106 -1.95 -9.73 12.12
CA LEU A 106 -0.75 -9.12 12.71
C LEU A 106 -1.10 -7.81 13.44
N ILE A 107 -1.96 -6.98 12.83
CA ILE A 107 -2.40 -5.71 13.43
C ILE A 107 -3.53 -5.82 14.46
N ASN A 108 -4.25 -6.94 14.50
CA ASN A 108 -5.37 -7.18 15.42
C ASN A 108 -4.98 -8.09 16.60
N ARG A 109 -3.68 -8.20 16.90
CA ARG A 109 -3.19 -9.07 17.98
C ARG A 109 -3.12 -8.36 19.35
N SER A 110 -3.81 -7.22 19.49
CA SER A 110 -3.84 -6.38 20.70
C SER A 110 -5.13 -6.56 21.48
#